data_AF-A0A1X7K854-F1
#
_entry.id   AF-A0A1X7K854-F1
#
_cell.length_a   1.000
_cell.length_b   1.000
_cell.length_c   1.000
_cell.angle_alpha   90.00
_cell.angle_beta   90.00
_cell.angle_gamma   90.00
#
_symmetry.space_group_name_H-M   'P 1'
#
loop_
_entity.id
_entity.type
_entity.pdbx_description
1 polymer ?
#
loop_
_entity_poly.entity_id
_entity_poly.type
_entity_poly.pdbx_seq_one_letter_code
_entity_poly.pdbx_strand_id
1 'polypeptide(L)'
;MSVSLALVPVALTMRLVMGKENYEKWVESSTLRIPTNFQTEREIARTVRTAGYDAEMYAGFLKTHLNGEDLYCFWELIDGKWSAAFSIHDSREDIERFIEAVNHSAGKHVIGDGIEREYETDSTSHPEQLIRPTVFPTNFRDGELLFKTLKEFGVNPVRKGSTIVCKVENSTLTFHGSDGSPYYVEIKNAPDMKKMYEYLSEVDEDYKRCLQSIVYEKLKKRVAEKKMAVESEKVLEDNSIVLTINIRS
;
A
#
# COMPACT_ATOMS: atom_id res chain seq x y z
N MET A 1 16.98 7.41 3.29
CA MET A 1 15.57 7.26 2.88
C MET A 1 15.21 5.79 3.02
N SER A 2 14.23 5.49 3.86
CA SER A 2 13.71 4.14 4.12
C SER A 2 12.76 3.71 2.99
N VAL A 3 12.79 2.42 2.63
CA VAL A 3 12.35 1.88 1.34
C VAL A 3 11.36 0.70 1.46
N SER A 4 10.99 0.28 2.67
CA SER A 4 10.19 -0.93 2.93
C SER A 4 8.79 -0.92 2.30
N LEU A 5 7.97 0.11 2.54
CA LEU A 5 6.69 0.29 1.86
C LEU A 5 6.88 0.82 0.44
N ALA A 6 8.02 1.45 0.13
CA ALA A 6 8.20 2.20 -1.11
C ALA A 6 8.23 1.34 -2.39
N LEU A 7 8.38 0.03 -2.22
CA LEU A 7 8.53 -0.94 -3.30
C LEU A 7 7.24 -1.73 -3.55
N VAL A 8 6.21 -1.56 -2.72
CA VAL A 8 4.91 -2.17 -2.97
C VAL A 8 4.28 -1.45 -4.17
N PRO A 9 3.81 -2.15 -5.22
CA PRO A 9 3.21 -1.51 -6.40
C PRO A 9 2.10 -0.50 -6.05
N VAL A 10 1.28 -0.82 -5.06
CA VAL A 10 0.25 0.07 -4.52
C VAL A 10 0.85 1.36 -3.94
N ALA A 11 1.97 1.26 -3.22
CA ALA A 11 2.65 2.42 -2.67
C ALA A 11 3.26 3.30 -3.77
N LEU A 12 3.75 2.71 -4.88
CA LEU A 12 4.22 3.50 -6.03
C LEU A 12 3.07 4.28 -6.68
N THR A 13 1.90 3.67 -6.83
CA THR A 13 0.68 4.36 -7.28
C THR A 13 0.29 5.48 -6.30
N MET A 14 0.35 5.22 -5.00
CA MET A 14 0.10 6.24 -3.97
C MET A 14 1.09 7.41 -4.06
N ARG A 15 2.37 7.14 -4.33
CA ARG A 15 3.38 8.19 -4.53
C ARG A 15 3.04 9.15 -5.66
N LEU A 16 2.50 8.63 -6.77
CA LEU A 16 2.07 9.43 -7.92
C LEU A 16 0.87 10.31 -7.58
N VAL A 17 -0.06 9.80 -6.76
CA VAL A 17 -1.30 10.49 -6.39
C VAL A 17 -1.07 11.56 -5.31
N MET A 18 -0.29 11.22 -4.29
CA MET A 18 -0.07 12.06 -3.11
C MET A 18 0.98 13.16 -3.32
N GLY A 19 1.85 12.96 -4.31
CA GLY A 19 3.10 13.70 -4.44
C GLY A 19 4.16 13.19 -3.45
N LYS A 20 5.43 13.42 -3.79
CA LYS A 20 6.60 12.85 -3.10
C LYS A 20 6.60 13.11 -1.59
N GLU A 21 6.36 14.35 -1.16
CA GLU A 21 6.46 14.74 0.26
C GLU A 21 5.38 14.10 1.14
N ASN A 22 4.13 14.11 0.69
CA ASN A 22 3.03 13.51 1.45
C ASN A 22 3.16 11.98 1.48
N TYR A 23 3.65 11.40 0.40
CA TYR A 23 3.95 9.99 0.32
C TYR A 23 5.04 9.57 1.32
N GLU A 24 6.15 10.32 1.39
CA GLU A 24 7.23 10.04 2.33
C GLU A 24 6.73 10.12 3.77
N LYS A 25 5.94 11.15 4.12
CA LYS A 25 5.30 11.25 5.44
C LYS A 25 4.37 10.07 5.75
N TRP A 26 3.62 9.60 4.76
CA TRP A 26 2.73 8.46 4.94
C TRP A 26 3.52 7.16 5.18
N VAL A 27 4.53 6.87 4.35
CA VAL A 27 5.44 5.72 4.54
C VAL A 27 6.09 5.76 5.94
N GLU A 28 6.55 6.94 6.38
CA GLU A 28 7.10 7.12 7.72
C GLU A 28 6.09 6.80 8.81
N SER A 29 4.85 7.29 8.69
CA SER A 29 3.77 7.05 9.66
C SER A 29 3.23 5.62 9.67
N SER A 30 3.48 4.83 8.61
CA SER A 30 2.97 3.47 8.43
C SER A 30 4.05 2.38 8.57
N THR A 31 5.27 2.76 8.95
CA THR A 31 6.39 1.81 9.13
C THR A 31 6.91 1.85 10.56
N LEU A 32 6.88 0.71 11.24
CA LEU A 32 7.59 0.50 12.50
C LEU A 32 9.05 0.12 12.17
N ARG A 33 10.02 0.93 12.63
CA ARG A 33 11.45 0.63 12.46
C ARG A 33 12.08 0.29 13.78
N ILE A 34 12.69 -0.89 13.86
CA ILE A 34 13.36 -1.39 15.06
C ILE A 34 14.87 -1.40 14.78
N PRO A 35 15.67 -0.62 15.50
CA PRO A 35 17.11 -0.57 15.29
C PRO A 35 17.78 -1.90 15.68
N THR A 36 18.94 -2.15 15.08
CA THR A 36 19.74 -3.34 15.32
C THR A 36 21.21 -2.98 15.53
N ASN A 37 21.98 -3.89 16.11
CA ASN A 37 23.43 -3.76 16.24
C ASN A 37 24.22 -4.58 15.21
N PHE A 38 23.53 -5.14 14.20
CA PHE A 38 24.17 -5.81 13.08
C PHE A 38 25.08 -4.84 12.32
N GLN A 39 26.25 -5.33 11.90
CA GLN A 39 27.23 -4.52 11.18
C GLN A 39 27.11 -4.70 9.67
N THR A 40 26.67 -5.88 9.22
CA THR A 40 26.62 -6.22 7.79
C THR A 40 25.37 -6.99 7.43
N GLU A 41 24.91 -6.82 6.19
CA GLU A 41 23.82 -7.62 5.60
C GLU A 41 24.08 -9.13 5.69
N ARG A 42 25.35 -9.55 5.52
CA ARG A 42 25.74 -10.97 5.63
C ARG A 42 25.55 -11.52 7.05
N GLU A 43 25.81 -10.71 8.06
CA GLU A 43 25.58 -11.07 9.46
C GLU A 43 24.09 -11.25 9.74
N ILE A 44 23.26 -10.33 9.25
CA ILE A 44 21.80 -10.40 9.32
C ILE A 44 21.31 -11.71 8.68
N ALA A 45 21.62 -11.91 7.40
CA ALA A 45 21.12 -13.05 6.64
C ALA A 45 21.56 -14.40 7.24
N ARG A 46 22.76 -14.48 7.82
CA ARG A 46 23.21 -15.69 8.50
C ARG A 46 22.44 -15.93 9.81
N THR A 47 22.28 -14.89 10.62
CA THR A 47 21.63 -15.00 11.94
C THR A 47 20.15 -15.35 11.78
N VAL A 48 19.46 -14.67 10.88
CA VAL A 48 18.04 -14.90 10.56
C VAL A 48 17.80 -16.33 10.05
N ARG A 49 18.64 -16.81 9.13
CA ARG A 49 18.55 -18.21 8.65
C ARG A 49 18.83 -19.23 9.75
N THR A 50 19.72 -18.91 10.67
CA THR A 50 20.00 -19.78 11.83
C THR A 50 18.83 -19.78 12.82
N ALA A 51 18.06 -18.69 12.89
CA ALA A 51 16.83 -18.59 13.67
C ALA A 51 15.63 -19.32 13.02
N GLY A 52 15.79 -19.89 11.83
CA GLY A 52 14.76 -20.66 11.14
C GLY A 52 13.91 -19.88 10.14
N TYR A 53 14.29 -18.65 9.80
CA TYR A 53 13.60 -17.80 8.82
C TYR A 53 14.37 -17.71 7.50
N ASP A 54 13.73 -17.20 6.46
CA ASP A 54 14.41 -16.89 5.21
C ASP A 54 15.10 -15.52 5.26
N ALA A 55 16.00 -15.31 4.30
CA ALA A 55 16.65 -14.02 4.11
C ALA A 55 16.94 -13.91 2.61
N GLU A 56 16.05 -13.24 1.89
CA GLU A 56 16.03 -13.23 0.43
C GLU A 56 16.23 -11.82 -0.10
N MET A 57 16.87 -11.71 -1.26
CA MET A 57 17.02 -10.42 -1.93
C MET A 57 15.78 -10.15 -2.77
N TYR A 58 15.09 -9.06 -2.47
CA TYR A 58 13.92 -8.59 -3.20
C TYR A 58 14.11 -7.12 -3.59
N ALA A 59 14.10 -6.84 -4.90
CA ALA A 59 14.29 -5.50 -5.44
C ALA A 59 15.54 -4.76 -4.91
N GLY A 60 16.61 -5.49 -4.59
CA GLY A 60 17.85 -4.95 -4.05
C GLY A 60 17.88 -4.77 -2.53
N PHE A 61 16.85 -5.24 -1.81
CA PHE A 61 16.76 -5.19 -0.35
C PHE A 61 16.71 -6.59 0.23
N LEU A 62 17.28 -6.77 1.41
CA LEU A 62 17.12 -8.00 2.16
C LEU A 62 15.72 -8.03 2.79
N LYS A 63 14.99 -9.10 2.53
CA LYS A 63 13.63 -9.37 3.01
C LYS A 63 13.63 -10.67 3.82
N THR A 64 12.83 -10.70 4.89
CA THR A 64 12.64 -11.89 5.72
C THR A 64 11.16 -12.08 6.00
N HIS A 65 10.63 -13.26 5.75
CA HIS A 65 9.28 -13.64 6.10
C HIS A 65 9.23 -14.23 7.51
N LEU A 66 8.19 -13.89 8.27
CA LEU A 66 8.04 -14.27 9.67
C LEU A 66 6.97 -15.37 9.85
N ASN A 67 5.94 -15.38 9.01
CA ASN A 67 4.83 -16.34 9.10
C ASN A 67 4.19 -16.53 7.71
N GLY A 68 4.75 -17.45 6.91
CA GLY A 68 4.34 -17.62 5.51
C GLY A 68 4.64 -16.38 4.65
N GLU A 69 3.94 -16.21 3.52
CA GLU A 69 4.18 -15.10 2.59
C GLU A 69 3.57 -13.75 3.03
N ASP A 70 2.72 -13.76 4.07
CA ASP A 70 1.87 -12.64 4.43
C ASP A 70 2.55 -11.65 5.39
N LEU A 71 3.42 -12.13 6.28
CA LEU A 71 4.16 -11.30 7.22
C LEU A 71 5.65 -11.30 6.89
N TYR A 72 6.24 -10.12 6.69
CA TYR A 72 7.66 -9.97 6.40
C TYR A 72 8.21 -8.63 6.90
N CYS A 73 9.52 -8.56 7.04
CA CYS A 73 10.25 -7.31 7.25
C CYS A 73 11.27 -7.06 6.15
N PHE A 74 11.62 -5.79 5.99
CA PHE A 74 12.78 -5.38 5.20
C PHE A 74 13.89 -4.90 6.13
N TRP A 75 15.13 -5.22 5.77
CA TRP A 75 16.31 -4.72 6.46
C TRP A 75 16.79 -3.46 5.77
N GLU A 76 16.90 -2.38 6.54
CA GLU A 76 17.23 -1.06 6.01
C GLU A 76 18.47 -0.52 6.69
N LEU A 77 19.40 0.03 5.91
CA LEU A 77 20.55 0.74 6.42
C LEU A 77 20.23 2.24 6.46
N ILE A 78 20.03 2.77 7.66
CA ILE A 78 19.69 4.18 7.91
C ILE A 78 20.79 4.78 8.78
N ASP A 79 21.43 5.84 8.30
CA ASP A 79 22.52 6.53 9.01
C ASP A 79 23.63 5.58 9.52
N GLY A 80 23.96 4.58 8.70
CA GLY A 80 24.99 3.57 9.01
C GLY A 80 24.56 2.51 10.02
N LYS A 81 23.29 2.48 10.43
CA LYS A 81 22.72 1.46 11.33
C LYS A 81 21.64 0.65 10.63
N TRP A 82 21.72 -0.67 10.78
CA TRP A 82 20.69 -1.57 10.27
C TRP A 82 19.45 -1.51 11.15
N SER A 83 18.28 -1.46 10.53
CA SER A 83 16.97 -1.51 11.17
C SER A 83 16.09 -2.55 10.49
N ALA A 84 15.30 -3.26 11.28
CA ALA A 84 14.21 -4.09 10.76
C ALA A 84 12.95 -3.22 10.63
N ALA A 85 12.42 -3.13 9.41
CA ALA A 85 11.25 -2.32 9.08
C ALA A 85 10.03 -3.23 8.87
N PHE A 86 9.02 -3.03 9.72
CA PHE A 86 7.73 -3.71 9.72
C PHE A 86 6.61 -2.73 9.37
N SER A 87 5.48 -3.23 8.91
CA SER A 87 4.26 -2.44 8.85
C SER A 87 3.73 -2.24 10.27
N ILE A 88 3.18 -1.05 10.58
CA ILE A 88 2.56 -0.80 11.90
C ILE A 88 1.30 -1.66 12.15
N HIS A 89 0.81 -2.34 11.12
CA HIS A 89 -0.37 -3.20 11.17
C HIS A 89 -0.03 -4.68 11.34
N ASP A 90 1.26 -5.02 11.31
CA ASP A 90 1.72 -6.38 11.49
C ASP A 90 1.45 -6.86 12.92
N SER A 91 1.24 -8.17 13.07
CA SER A 91 0.99 -8.81 14.35
C SER A 91 2.16 -8.57 15.31
N ARG A 92 1.91 -7.83 16.39
CA ARG A 92 2.91 -7.53 17.43
C ARG A 92 3.47 -8.82 18.04
N GLU A 93 2.62 -9.81 18.28
CA GLU A 93 3.02 -11.10 18.84
C GLU A 93 3.98 -11.85 17.91
N ASP A 94 3.75 -11.81 16.60
CA ASP A 94 4.64 -12.47 15.63
C ASP A 94 5.95 -11.70 15.43
N ILE A 95 5.91 -10.36 15.50
CA ILE A 95 7.13 -9.52 15.52
C ILE A 95 7.97 -9.83 16.76
N GLU A 96 7.38 -9.86 17.95
CA GLU A 96 8.08 -10.14 19.21
C GLU A 96 8.69 -11.55 19.18
N ARG A 97 7.94 -12.56 18.72
CA ARG A 97 8.44 -13.93 18.55
C ARG A 97 9.63 -13.99 17.59
N PHE A 98 9.57 -13.27 16.48
CA PHE A 98 10.67 -13.18 15.52
C PHE A 98 11.91 -12.54 16.15
N ILE A 99 11.75 -11.41 16.85
CA ILE A 99 12.85 -10.71 17.53
C ILE A 99 13.53 -11.63 18.55
N GLU A 100 12.74 -12.32 19.38
CA GLU A 100 13.25 -13.27 20.36
C GLU A 100 14.05 -14.40 19.70
N ALA A 101 13.53 -14.99 18.61
CA ALA A 101 14.21 -16.05 17.89
C ALA A 101 15.55 -15.58 17.29
N VAL A 102 15.59 -14.38 16.70
CA VAL A 102 16.83 -13.82 16.13
C VAL A 102 17.85 -13.47 17.23
N ASN A 103 17.40 -12.86 18.33
CA ASN A 103 18.27 -12.55 19.48
C ASN A 103 18.83 -13.82 20.13
N HIS A 104 18.00 -14.84 20.32
CA HIS A 104 18.45 -16.16 20.81
C HIS A 104 19.48 -16.76 19.85
N SER A 105 19.23 -16.73 18.54
CA SER A 105 20.16 -17.27 17.54
C SER A 105 21.50 -16.54 17.51
N ALA A 106 21.48 -15.22 17.73
CA ALA A 106 22.69 -14.41 17.82
C ALA A 106 23.47 -14.61 19.14
N GLY A 107 22.84 -15.19 20.16
CA GLY A 107 23.41 -15.33 21.51
C GLY A 107 23.59 -14.00 22.25
N LYS A 108 22.98 -12.92 21.75
CA LYS A 108 23.01 -11.57 22.30
C LYS A 108 21.79 -10.79 21.79
N HIS A 109 21.44 -9.70 22.47
CA HIS A 109 20.40 -8.79 21.97
C HIS A 109 20.92 -8.08 20.72
N VAL A 110 20.38 -8.40 19.54
CA VAL A 110 20.80 -7.80 18.25
C VAL A 110 19.75 -6.92 17.61
N ILE A 111 18.47 -7.16 17.90
CA ILE A 111 17.32 -6.34 17.48
C ILE A 111 16.67 -5.75 18.72
N GLY A 112 16.39 -4.44 18.69
CA GLY A 112 15.70 -3.74 19.77
C GLY A 112 16.61 -3.19 20.87
N ASP A 113 17.94 -3.25 20.69
CA ASP A 113 18.91 -2.59 21.55
C ASP A 113 18.74 -1.06 21.43
N GLY A 114 18.15 -0.42 22.45
CA GLY A 114 17.83 1.01 22.47
C GLY A 114 16.36 1.38 22.64
N ILE A 115 15.45 0.40 22.73
CA ILE A 115 14.01 0.64 23.00
C ILE A 115 13.75 1.02 24.48
N GLU A 116 14.65 0.70 25.40
CA GLU A 116 14.50 0.94 26.85
C GLU A 116 14.38 2.42 27.26
N ARG A 117 14.54 3.39 26.35
CA ARG A 117 14.46 4.84 26.70
C ARG A 117 13.26 5.60 26.15
N GLU A 118 12.43 5.04 25.27
CA GLU A 118 11.29 5.77 24.69
C GLU A 118 9.90 5.22 25.07
N TYR A 119 9.81 4.09 25.77
CA TYR A 119 8.53 3.47 26.13
C TYR A 119 8.21 3.46 27.64
N GLU A 120 9.05 4.03 28.51
CA GLU A 120 8.80 4.06 29.97
C GLU A 120 7.87 5.18 30.47
N THR A 121 7.32 6.02 29.60
CA THR A 121 6.24 6.96 29.97
C THR A 121 4.95 6.68 29.21
N ASP A 122 4.35 5.50 29.42
CA ASP A 122 2.88 5.39 29.56
C ASP A 122 2.42 4.01 30.06
N SER A 123 3.03 3.52 31.14
CA SER A 123 2.54 2.33 31.86
C SER A 123 1.30 2.65 32.71
N THR A 124 0.21 3.15 32.10
CA THR A 124 -1.12 3.28 32.74
C THR A 124 -2.30 3.33 31.75
N SER A 125 -2.28 2.55 30.67
CA SER A 125 -3.52 2.27 29.92
C SER A 125 -3.62 0.82 29.47
N HIS A 126 -4.44 0.08 30.22
CA HIS A 126 -4.99 -1.24 29.89
C HIS A 126 -6.05 -1.13 28.76
N PRO A 127 -6.54 -2.25 28.20
CA PRO A 127 -6.70 -2.50 26.78
C PRO A 127 -8.03 -1.98 26.22
N GLU A 128 -7.98 -0.90 25.47
CA GLU A 128 -8.91 -0.70 24.38
C GLU A 128 -8.06 -0.42 23.15
N GLN A 129 -8.06 -1.38 22.21
CA GLN A 129 -7.63 -1.12 20.85
C GLN A 129 -8.46 0.05 20.35
N LEU A 130 -7.91 1.26 20.43
CA LEU A 130 -8.27 2.33 19.54
C LEU A 130 -7.86 1.84 18.15
N ILE A 131 -8.75 1.08 17.52
CA ILE A 131 -8.73 0.79 16.09
C ILE A 131 -8.89 2.16 15.43
N ARG A 132 -7.77 2.89 15.34
CA ARG A 132 -7.71 4.11 14.56
C ARG A 132 -7.99 3.68 13.13
N PRO A 133 -9.02 4.23 12.49
CA PRO A 133 -9.32 3.86 11.13
C PRO A 133 -8.12 4.15 10.25
N THR A 134 -7.66 3.15 9.48
CA THR A 134 -6.51 3.38 8.61
C THR A 134 -6.99 4.10 7.37
N VAL A 135 -6.52 5.33 7.17
CA VAL A 135 -6.92 6.19 6.05
C VAL A 135 -5.86 6.12 4.96
N PHE A 136 -6.28 5.77 3.75
CA PHE A 136 -5.45 5.71 2.56
C PHE A 136 -5.94 6.69 1.50
N PRO A 137 -5.04 7.40 0.83
CA PRO A 137 -5.41 8.16 -0.35
C PRO A 137 -5.65 7.22 -1.54
N THR A 138 -6.54 7.61 -2.44
CA THR A 138 -6.82 6.88 -3.68
C THR A 138 -6.69 7.83 -4.88
N ASN A 139 -6.60 7.30 -6.09
CA ASN A 139 -6.67 8.12 -7.30
C ASN A 139 -8.11 8.41 -7.78
N PHE A 140 -9.12 7.87 -7.08
CA PHE A 140 -10.52 7.94 -7.50
C PHE A 140 -11.01 9.36 -7.37
N ARG A 141 -11.46 9.99 -8.47
CA ARG A 141 -11.97 11.37 -8.45
C ARG A 141 -13.44 11.45 -8.78
N ASP A 142 -13.89 10.60 -9.70
CA ASP A 142 -15.29 10.49 -10.10
C ASP A 142 -16.00 9.45 -9.21
N GLY A 143 -16.91 9.92 -8.36
CA GLY A 143 -17.67 9.09 -7.43
C GLY A 143 -18.70 8.19 -8.09
N GLU A 144 -19.26 8.57 -9.25
CA GLU A 144 -20.17 7.68 -10.00
C GLU A 144 -19.38 6.53 -10.62
N LEU A 145 -18.22 6.84 -11.19
CA LEU A 145 -17.33 5.84 -11.73
C LEU A 145 -16.85 4.88 -10.65
N LEU A 146 -16.41 5.40 -9.50
CA LEU A 146 -15.97 4.57 -8.37
C LEU A 146 -17.10 3.67 -7.88
N PHE A 147 -18.32 4.22 -7.71
CA PHE A 147 -19.48 3.44 -7.29
C PHE A 147 -19.81 2.32 -8.29
N LYS A 148 -19.73 2.61 -9.60
CA LYS A 148 -19.94 1.64 -10.66
C LYS A 148 -18.86 0.55 -10.64
N THR A 149 -17.59 0.93 -10.56
CA THR A 149 -16.45 -0.01 -10.48
C THR A 149 -16.60 -0.95 -9.30
N LEU A 150 -16.87 -0.42 -8.10
CA LEU A 150 -17.09 -1.25 -6.90
C LEU A 150 -18.28 -2.21 -7.05
N LYS A 151 -19.34 -1.80 -7.75
CA LYS A 151 -20.50 -2.65 -8.01
C LYS A 151 -20.18 -3.76 -9.03
N GLU A 152 -19.45 -3.44 -10.09
CA GLU A 152 -18.99 -4.40 -11.10
C GLU A 152 -18.00 -5.40 -10.50
N PHE A 153 -17.21 -4.96 -9.53
CA PHE A 153 -16.30 -5.80 -8.74
C PHE A 153 -17.03 -6.71 -7.73
N GLY A 154 -18.34 -6.53 -7.53
CA GLY A 154 -19.18 -7.43 -6.72
C GLY A 154 -19.29 -7.09 -5.23
N VAL A 155 -18.76 -5.95 -4.77
CA VAL A 155 -18.74 -5.58 -3.33
C VAL A 155 -19.91 -4.71 -2.87
N ASN A 156 -20.99 -4.67 -3.67
CA ASN A 156 -22.29 -4.07 -3.31
C ASN A 156 -22.18 -2.74 -2.51
N PRO A 157 -21.59 -1.69 -3.12
CA PRO A 157 -21.38 -0.42 -2.43
C PRO A 157 -22.71 0.26 -2.07
N VAL A 158 -22.73 0.94 -0.92
CA VAL A 158 -23.85 1.75 -0.43
C VAL A 158 -23.42 3.20 -0.35
N ARG A 159 -24.22 4.11 -0.91
CA ARG A 159 -23.92 5.53 -0.88
C ARG A 159 -24.59 6.22 0.30
N LYS A 160 -23.83 7.06 1.00
CA LYS A 160 -24.29 7.90 2.12
C LYS A 160 -23.75 9.33 1.94
N GLY A 161 -24.52 10.18 1.26
CA GLY A 161 -24.06 11.54 0.92
C GLY A 161 -22.84 11.51 0.00
N SER A 162 -21.75 12.18 0.41
CA SER A 162 -20.45 12.17 -0.29
C SER A 162 -19.60 10.93 -0.04
N THR A 163 -20.07 10.01 0.81
CA THR A 163 -19.34 8.78 1.16
C THR A 163 -19.89 7.55 0.44
N ILE A 164 -19.01 6.63 0.09
CA ILE A 164 -19.34 5.31 -0.44
C ILE A 164 -18.80 4.28 0.54
N VAL A 165 -19.67 3.40 1.04
CA VAL A 165 -19.32 2.37 2.01
C VAL A 165 -19.48 1.02 1.36
N CYS A 166 -18.48 0.16 1.44
CA CYS A 166 -18.60 -1.24 1.08
C CYS A 166 -17.99 -2.15 2.14
N LYS A 167 -18.38 -3.42 2.10
CA LYS A 167 -17.81 -4.47 2.95
C LYS A 167 -17.07 -5.45 2.09
N VAL A 168 -15.85 -5.76 2.50
CA VAL A 168 -15.00 -6.78 1.90
C VAL A 168 -14.61 -7.72 3.03
N GLU A 169 -15.10 -8.95 2.98
CA GLU A 169 -14.94 -9.92 4.08
C GLU A 169 -15.40 -9.33 5.44
N ASN A 170 -14.50 -9.28 6.43
CA ASN A 170 -14.74 -8.71 7.76
C ASN A 170 -14.38 -7.21 7.85
N SER A 171 -13.86 -6.63 6.76
CA SER A 171 -13.42 -5.24 6.67
C SER A 171 -14.53 -4.33 6.17
N THR A 172 -14.60 -3.12 6.73
CA THR A 172 -15.46 -2.05 6.21
C THR A 172 -14.59 -0.97 5.57
N LEU A 173 -14.82 -0.70 4.29
CA LEU A 173 -14.15 0.37 3.56
C LEU A 173 -15.12 1.53 3.42
N THR A 174 -14.68 2.72 3.82
CA THR A 174 -15.43 3.96 3.67
C THR A 174 -14.64 4.92 2.81
N PHE A 175 -15.08 5.11 1.58
CA PHE A 175 -14.53 6.09 0.65
C PHE A 175 -15.17 7.44 0.93
N HIS A 176 -14.35 8.43 1.23
CA HIS A 176 -14.79 9.79 1.52
C HIS A 176 -14.40 10.72 0.38
N GLY A 177 -15.40 11.29 -0.28
CA GLY A 177 -15.21 12.25 -1.36
C GLY A 177 -15.22 13.69 -0.84
N SER A 178 -14.41 14.53 -1.48
CA SER A 178 -14.40 15.99 -1.31
C SER A 178 -14.36 16.65 -2.69
N ASP A 179 -14.97 17.83 -2.83
CA ASP A 179 -15.10 18.52 -4.10
C ASP A 179 -13.72 18.82 -4.71
N GLY A 180 -13.46 18.25 -5.89
CA GLY A 180 -12.24 18.48 -6.68
C GLY A 180 -10.99 17.70 -6.22
N SER A 181 -11.06 16.96 -5.11
CA SER A 181 -9.96 16.12 -4.62
C SER A 181 -10.24 14.63 -4.82
N PRO A 182 -9.21 13.78 -4.98
CA PRO A 182 -9.39 12.34 -4.95
C PRO A 182 -10.01 11.87 -3.63
N TYR A 183 -10.75 10.77 -3.68
CA TYR A 183 -11.29 10.10 -2.51
C TYR A 183 -10.14 9.57 -1.64
N TYR A 184 -10.36 9.51 -0.34
CA TYR A 184 -9.57 8.66 0.56
C TYR A 184 -10.45 7.51 1.06
N VAL A 185 -9.84 6.36 1.31
CA VAL A 185 -10.50 5.18 1.86
C VAL A 185 -10.07 4.96 3.28
N GLU A 186 -11.05 4.93 4.17
CA GLU A 186 -10.90 4.55 5.56
C GLU A 186 -11.24 3.08 5.71
N ILE A 187 -10.30 2.28 6.21
CA ILE A 187 -10.49 0.84 6.43
C ILE A 187 -10.65 0.58 7.93
N LYS A 188 -11.73 -0.12 8.28
CA LYS A 188 -12.00 -0.60 9.65
C LYS A 188 -12.02 -2.12 9.68
N ASN A 189 -11.53 -2.68 10.78
CA ASN A 189 -11.54 -4.11 11.07
C ASN A 189 -10.89 -4.95 9.97
N ALA A 190 -9.73 -4.50 9.46
CA ALA A 190 -8.97 -5.27 8.49
C ALA A 190 -8.12 -6.33 9.22
N PRO A 191 -8.44 -7.64 9.07
CA PRO A 191 -7.63 -8.70 9.64
C PRO A 191 -6.29 -8.85 8.88
N ASP A 192 -6.25 -8.44 7.61
CA ASP A 192 -5.09 -8.50 6.74
C ASP A 192 -5.03 -7.25 5.85
N MET A 193 -4.11 -6.35 6.17
CA MET A 193 -3.93 -5.09 5.43
C MET A 193 -3.32 -5.29 4.04
N LYS A 194 -2.56 -6.37 3.82
CA LYS A 194 -1.94 -6.66 2.53
C LYS A 194 -2.98 -7.12 1.51
N LYS A 195 -3.89 -8.01 1.92
CA LYS A 195 -5.08 -8.36 1.12
C LYS A 195 -5.93 -7.13 0.81
N MET A 196 -6.06 -6.19 1.76
CA MET A 196 -6.76 -4.93 1.51
C MET A 196 -6.03 -4.05 0.48
N TYR A 197 -4.70 -4.04 0.45
CA TYR A 197 -3.93 -3.33 -0.58
C TYR A 197 -4.09 -3.98 -1.96
N GLU A 198 -4.01 -5.32 -2.04
CA GLU A 198 -4.25 -6.07 -3.28
C GLU A 198 -5.65 -5.79 -3.82
N TYR A 199 -6.66 -5.87 -2.96
CA TYR A 199 -8.04 -5.53 -3.28
C TYR A 199 -8.18 -4.09 -3.81
N LEU A 200 -7.57 -3.11 -3.13
CA LEU A 200 -7.60 -1.72 -3.58
C LEU A 200 -6.87 -1.53 -4.92
N SER A 201 -5.82 -2.31 -5.18
CA SER A 201 -5.09 -2.32 -6.45
C SER A 201 -5.94 -2.84 -7.60
N GLU A 202 -6.70 -3.92 -7.37
CA GLU A 202 -7.59 -4.48 -8.39
C GLU A 202 -8.74 -3.52 -8.72
N VAL A 203 -9.33 -2.89 -7.70
CA VAL A 203 -10.32 -1.81 -7.89
C VAL A 203 -9.71 -0.64 -8.65
N ASP A 204 -8.44 -0.30 -8.39
CA ASP A 204 -7.73 0.76 -9.10
C ASP A 204 -7.55 0.48 -10.60
N GLU A 205 -7.09 -0.72 -10.95
CA GLU A 205 -6.93 -1.13 -12.35
C GLU A 205 -8.27 -1.17 -13.09
N ASP A 206 -9.32 -1.68 -12.45
CA ASP A 206 -10.66 -1.66 -13.01
C ASP A 206 -11.20 -0.24 -13.20
N TYR A 207 -10.97 0.65 -12.22
CA TYR A 207 -11.34 2.05 -12.32
C TYR A 207 -10.66 2.73 -13.51
N LYS A 208 -9.35 2.52 -13.70
CA LYS A 208 -8.59 3.06 -14.83
C LYS A 208 -9.14 2.55 -16.16
N ARG A 209 -9.47 1.25 -16.27
CA ARG A 209 -10.05 0.66 -17.47
C ARG A 209 -11.41 1.26 -17.81
N CYS A 210 -12.28 1.44 -16.81
CA CYS A 210 -13.57 2.09 -16.98
C CYS A 210 -13.41 3.57 -17.37
N LEU A 211 -12.47 4.28 -16.75
CA LEU A 211 -12.15 5.68 -17.08
C LEU A 211 -11.67 5.82 -18.53
N GLN A 212 -10.72 4.98 -18.95
CA GLN A 212 -10.19 4.97 -20.31
C GLN A 212 -11.30 4.77 -21.34
N SER A 213 -12.22 3.84 -21.09
CA SER A 213 -13.39 3.59 -21.94
C SER A 213 -14.30 4.82 -22.05
N ILE A 214 -14.57 5.50 -20.94
CA ILE A 214 -15.40 6.73 -20.92
C ILE A 214 -14.71 7.87 -21.68
N VAL A 215 -13.41 8.07 -21.47
CA VAL A 215 -12.62 9.12 -22.14
C VAL A 215 -12.60 8.88 -23.64
N TYR A 216 -12.38 7.64 -24.06
CA TYR A 216 -12.40 7.21 -25.45
C TYR A 216 -13.75 7.49 -26.13
N GLU A 217 -14.87 7.09 -25.50
CA GLU A 217 -16.22 7.34 -26.03
C GLU A 217 -16.53 8.85 -26.13
N LYS A 218 -16.14 9.63 -25.12
CA LYS A 218 -16.27 11.09 -25.14
C LYS A 218 -15.42 11.70 -26.27
N LEU A 219 -14.22 11.19 -26.52
CA LEU A 219 -13.37 11.65 -27.61
C LEU A 219 -14.02 11.37 -28.97
N LYS A 220 -14.52 10.15 -29.20
CA LYS A 220 -15.24 9.78 -30.42
C LYS A 220 -16.45 10.67 -30.68
N LYS A 221 -17.26 10.94 -29.65
CA LYS A 221 -18.40 11.88 -29.76
C LYS A 221 -17.95 13.28 -30.16
N ARG A 222 -16.92 13.84 -29.51
CA ARG A 222 -16.38 15.16 -29.86
C ARG A 222 -15.80 15.23 -31.26
N VAL A 223 -15.13 14.17 -31.72
CA VAL A 223 -14.59 14.07 -33.10
C VAL A 223 -15.75 14.12 -34.11
N ALA A 224 -16.82 13.36 -33.86
CA ALA A 224 -18.01 13.37 -34.69
C ALA A 224 -18.72 14.74 -34.69
N GLU A 225 -18.88 15.37 -33.52
CA GLU A 225 -19.47 16.71 -33.36
C GLU A 225 -18.67 17.78 -34.13
N LYS A 226 -17.35 17.67 -34.13
CA LYS A 226 -16.45 18.58 -34.86
C LYS A 226 -16.29 18.24 -36.35
N LYS A 227 -17.07 17.30 -36.89
CA LYS A 227 -16.97 16.80 -38.27
C LYS A 227 -15.58 16.31 -38.66
N MET A 228 -14.78 15.90 -37.67
CA MET A 228 -13.49 15.25 -37.88
C MET A 228 -13.72 13.75 -38.12
N ALA A 229 -12.76 13.08 -38.76
CA ALA A 229 -12.84 11.64 -39.02
C ALA A 229 -11.79 10.89 -38.21
N VAL A 230 -12.18 9.78 -37.58
CA VAL A 230 -11.21 8.83 -37.02
C VAL A 230 -10.60 8.08 -38.20
N GLU A 231 -9.29 8.23 -38.37
CA GLU A 231 -8.51 7.62 -39.46
C GLU A 231 -8.08 6.20 -39.11
N SER A 232 -7.61 5.99 -37.88
CA SER A 232 -7.27 4.66 -37.38
C SER A 232 -7.45 4.55 -35.87
N GLU A 233 -7.71 3.32 -35.45
CA GLU A 233 -7.83 2.92 -34.06
C GLU A 233 -6.97 1.68 -33.84
N LYS A 234 -6.10 1.73 -32.84
CA LYS A 234 -5.24 0.60 -32.47
C LYS A 234 -5.24 0.43 -30.96
N VAL A 235 -5.42 -0.80 -30.51
CA VAL A 235 -5.15 -1.21 -29.15
C VAL A 235 -3.72 -1.78 -29.12
N LEU A 236 -2.86 -1.26 -28.27
CA LEU A 236 -1.48 -1.71 -28.11
C LEU A 236 -1.39 -2.88 -27.11
N GLU A 237 -0.23 -3.53 -27.04
CA GLU A 237 0.03 -4.68 -26.16
C GLU A 237 -0.15 -4.36 -24.67
N ASP A 238 0.02 -3.10 -24.29
CA ASP A 238 -0.19 -2.57 -22.93
C ASP A 238 -1.65 -2.16 -22.65
N ASN A 239 -2.60 -2.54 -23.51
CA ASN A 239 -4.01 -2.12 -23.48
C ASN A 239 -4.23 -0.59 -23.60
N SER A 240 -3.24 0.17 -24.06
CA SER A 240 -3.46 1.56 -24.41
C SER A 240 -4.16 1.69 -25.76
N ILE A 241 -4.99 2.73 -25.90
CA ILE A 241 -5.76 2.98 -27.13
C ILE A 241 -5.18 4.18 -27.86
N VAL A 242 -4.68 3.96 -29.07
CA VAL A 242 -4.19 5.02 -29.98
C VAL A 242 -5.26 5.33 -31.01
N LEU A 243 -5.68 6.60 -31.04
CA LEU A 243 -6.61 7.14 -32.02
C LEU A 243 -5.91 8.16 -32.91
N THR A 244 -5.93 7.91 -34.23
CA THR A 244 -5.49 8.89 -35.23
C THR A 244 -6.71 9.63 -35.75
N ILE A 245 -6.71 10.96 -35.63
CA ILE A 245 -7.82 11.81 -36.06
C ILE A 245 -7.38 12.67 -37.23
N ASN A 246 -8.12 12.59 -38.33
CA ASN A 246 -7.93 13.45 -39.47
C ASN A 246 -8.68 14.78 -39.24
N ILE A 247 -7.91 15.85 -39.09
CA ILE A 247 -8.42 17.21 -38.96
C ILE A 247 -8.56 17.75 -40.39
N ARG A 248 -9.77 17.69 -40.96
CA ARG A 248 -10.09 18.45 -42.16
C ARG A 248 -10.22 19.92 -41.78
N SER A 249 -9.16 20.70 -42.04
CA SER A 249 -9.17 22.16 -42.03
C SER A 249 -9.90 22.72 -43.23
#